data_AF-Q93T63-F1
#
_entry.id   AF-Q93T63-F1
#
_cell.length_a   1.000
_cell.length_b   1.000
_cell.length_c   1.000
_cell.angle_alpha   90.00
_cell.angle_beta   90.00
_cell.angle_gamma   90.00
#
_symmetry.space_group_name_H-M   'P 1'
#
loop_
_entity.id
_entity.type
_entity.pdbx_description
1 polymer ?
#
loop_
_entity_poly.entity_id
_entity_poly.type
_entity_poly.pdbx_seq_one_letter_code
_entity_poly.pdbx_strand_id
1 'polypeptide(L)'
;MRNSRRIKAIAASLLLAGSASIAGASAASAAACGFTGLTSSHLGGGDDGKYEEGTYLNCDKSKQKIRVNYFYASEERCVSPGETHLSANPNLGALVGADKIGKC
;
A
#
# COMPACT_ATOMS: atom_id res chain seq x y z
N MET A 1 -35.31 60.90 -1.31
CA MET A 1 -33.93 61.42 -1.17
C MET A 1 -33.28 60.78 0.07
N ARG A 2 -32.06 60.25 -0.08
CA ARG A 2 -31.06 59.78 0.93
C ARG A 2 -31.52 58.75 1.98
N ASN A 3 -31.12 57.47 1.88
CA ASN A 3 -29.78 56.91 2.11
C ASN A 3 -29.32 57.01 3.58
N SER A 4 -29.37 55.90 4.34
CA SER A 4 -28.15 55.25 4.88
C SER A 4 -28.46 54.10 5.85
N ARG A 5 -27.69 53.04 5.67
CA ARG A 5 -27.71 51.70 6.27
C ARG A 5 -27.50 51.71 7.79
N ARG A 6 -28.15 50.81 8.53
CA ARG A 6 -27.53 50.13 9.67
C ARG A 6 -27.95 48.66 9.76
N ILE A 7 -26.92 47.85 9.64
CA ILE A 7 -26.80 46.40 9.80
C ILE A 7 -27.26 46.01 11.21
N LYS A 8 -28.14 45.02 11.33
CA LYS A 8 -28.18 44.14 12.51
C LYS A 8 -28.07 42.71 12.02
N ALA A 9 -26.91 42.14 12.31
CA ALA A 9 -26.50 40.79 12.02
C ALA A 9 -27.56 39.79 12.52
N ILE A 10 -27.96 38.88 11.65
CA ILE A 10 -28.78 37.73 12.01
C ILE A 10 -27.91 36.82 12.87
N ALA A 11 -28.42 36.56 14.06
CA ALA A 11 -27.77 35.83 15.12
C ALA A 11 -27.33 34.43 14.67
N ALA A 12 -26.14 34.08 15.15
CA ALA A 12 -25.54 32.78 15.10
C ALA A 12 -26.55 31.66 15.45
N SER A 13 -26.66 30.68 14.55
CA SER A 13 -27.07 29.33 14.90
C SER A 13 -25.93 28.43 14.45
N LEU A 14 -24.96 28.24 15.35
CA LEU A 14 -23.91 27.23 15.24
C LEU A 14 -24.61 25.87 15.14
N LEU A 15 -24.68 25.34 13.92
CA LEU A 15 -25.06 23.96 13.69
C LEU A 15 -23.98 23.07 14.29
N LEU A 16 -24.38 22.43 15.38
CA LEU A 16 -24.26 21.01 15.63
C LEU A 16 -22.97 20.35 15.15
N ALA A 17 -22.19 19.95 16.16
CA ALA A 17 -21.71 18.60 16.35
C ALA A 17 -20.62 18.06 15.43
N GLY A 18 -19.64 17.44 16.10
CA GLY A 18 -19.09 16.19 15.58
C GLY A 18 -17.73 16.34 14.94
N SER A 19 -16.72 16.33 15.80
CA SER A 19 -15.40 15.78 15.55
C SER A 19 -15.45 14.57 14.60
N ALA A 20 -14.65 14.60 13.55
CA ALA A 20 -13.82 13.47 13.13
C ALA A 20 -13.05 13.90 11.88
N SER A 21 -11.81 14.32 12.10
CA SER A 21 -10.78 14.12 11.10
C SER A 21 -10.80 12.63 10.76
N ILE A 22 -11.41 12.25 9.63
CA ILE A 22 -11.09 11.00 8.97
C ILE A 22 -9.69 11.14 8.40
N ALA A 23 -8.70 11.20 9.30
CA ALA A 23 -7.44 10.58 9.05
C ALA A 23 -7.79 9.11 8.85
N GLY A 24 -7.97 8.73 7.58
CA GLY A 24 -7.90 7.34 7.18
C GLY A 24 -6.51 6.84 7.56
N ALA A 25 -6.35 6.45 8.82
CA ALA A 25 -5.39 5.44 9.17
C ALA A 25 -5.92 4.20 8.47
N SER A 26 -5.47 4.01 7.22
CA SER A 26 -5.52 2.73 6.54
C SER A 26 -5.13 1.72 7.60
N ALA A 27 -6.02 0.79 7.92
CA ALA A 27 -5.71 -0.29 8.82
C ALA A 27 -4.34 -0.80 8.39
N ALA A 28 -3.33 -0.64 9.25
CA ALA A 28 -2.12 -1.43 9.14
C ALA A 28 -2.62 -2.85 9.40
N SER A 29 -3.13 -3.50 8.36
CA SER A 29 -3.35 -4.92 8.33
C SER A 29 -2.06 -5.48 8.88
N ALA A 30 -2.13 -6.25 9.97
CA ALA A 30 -1.01 -7.00 10.46
C ALA A 30 -0.62 -7.95 9.32
N ALA A 31 0.21 -7.46 8.40
CA ALA A 31 0.56 -8.17 7.19
C ALA A 31 1.32 -9.40 7.68
N ALA A 32 0.82 -10.58 7.33
CA ALA A 32 1.55 -11.80 7.58
C ALA A 32 2.93 -11.62 6.94
N CYS A 33 3.98 -11.90 7.70
CA CYS A 33 5.35 -11.82 7.21
C CYS A 33 5.48 -12.67 5.95
N GLY A 34 6.11 -12.13 4.90
CA GLY A 34 6.20 -12.77 3.59
C GLY A 34 5.60 -11.95 2.47
N PHE A 35 5.28 -12.62 1.37
CA PHE A 35 4.80 -12.01 0.14
C PHE A 35 3.29 -11.75 0.15
N THR A 36 2.90 -10.57 -0.31
CA THR A 36 1.52 -10.19 -0.63
C THR A 36 1.49 -9.68 -2.06
N GLY A 37 0.78 -10.36 -2.95
CA GLY A 37 0.55 -9.90 -4.31
C GLY A 37 -0.46 -8.76 -4.34
N LEU A 38 -0.20 -7.75 -5.15
CA LEU A 38 -1.10 -6.62 -5.34
C LEU A 38 -1.75 -6.75 -6.72
N THR A 39 -3.00 -7.21 -6.74
CA THR A 39 -3.84 -7.15 -7.95
C THR A 39 -4.46 -5.75 -8.00
N SER A 40 -4.12 -4.94 -8.99
CA SER A 40 -4.85 -3.69 -9.23
C SER A 40 -5.78 -3.86 -10.42
N SER A 41 -7.04 -3.44 -10.27
CA SER A 41 -8.06 -3.50 -11.31
C SER A 41 -7.73 -2.68 -12.57
N HIS A 42 -6.65 -1.89 -12.52
CA HIS A 42 -6.22 -0.95 -13.56
C HIS A 42 -4.98 -1.44 -14.33
N LEU A 43 -4.28 -2.46 -13.81
CA LEU A 43 -3.07 -3.01 -14.44
C LEU A 43 -3.32 -4.32 -15.21
N GLY A 44 -4.58 -4.77 -15.30
CA GLY A 44 -4.93 -6.01 -15.99
C GLY A 44 -4.77 -7.28 -15.15
N GLY A 45 -4.34 -7.13 -13.89
CA GLY A 45 -4.15 -8.23 -12.95
C GLY A 45 -5.48 -8.87 -12.54
N GLY A 46 -5.70 -10.10 -13.00
CA GLY A 46 -6.70 -11.01 -12.44
C GLY A 46 -6.12 -11.79 -11.25
N ASP A 47 -6.97 -12.51 -10.54
CA ASP A 47 -6.55 -13.46 -9.49
C ASP A 47 -6.03 -14.77 -10.13
N ASP A 48 -5.10 -14.65 -11.09
CA ASP A 48 -4.53 -15.76 -11.86
C ASP A 48 -3.15 -16.20 -11.32
N GLY A 49 -2.82 -15.73 -10.11
CA GLY A 49 -1.55 -15.95 -9.44
C GLY A 49 -0.37 -15.20 -10.06
N LYS A 50 -0.61 -14.24 -10.96
CA LYS A 50 0.42 -13.38 -11.56
C LYS A 50 0.12 -11.93 -11.22
N TYR A 51 1.14 -11.25 -10.71
CA TYR A 51 1.02 -9.90 -10.20
C TYR A 51 1.99 -8.97 -10.92
N GLU A 52 1.54 -7.76 -11.24
CA GLU A 52 2.41 -6.69 -11.73
C GLU A 52 3.24 -6.12 -10.57
N GLU A 53 2.68 -6.13 -9.36
CA GLU A 53 3.29 -5.59 -8.14
C GLU A 53 3.03 -6.51 -6.95
N GLY A 54 3.89 -6.43 -5.95
CA GLY A 54 3.72 -7.11 -4.68
C GLY A 54 4.60 -6.51 -3.60
N THR A 55 4.31 -6.85 -2.35
CA THR A 55 5.11 -6.43 -1.20
C THR A 55 5.61 -7.66 -0.48
N TYR A 56 6.89 -7.68 -0.13
CA TYR A 56 7.46 -8.66 0.79
C TYR A 56 7.76 -7.99 2.13
N LEU A 57 7.11 -8.44 3.20
CA LEU A 57 7.37 -7.97 4.55
C LEU A 57 8.37 -8.89 5.28
N ASN A 58 9.58 -8.38 5.52
CA ASN A 58 10.54 -9.01 6.40
C ASN A 58 10.31 -8.60 7.87
N CYS A 59 9.76 -9.50 8.67
CA CYS A 59 9.56 -9.28 10.11
C CYS A 59 10.78 -9.62 10.98
N ASP A 60 11.82 -10.23 10.42
CA ASP A 60 13.04 -10.48 11.19
C ASP A 60 13.78 -9.16 11.43
N LYS A 61 14.52 -9.09 12.55
CA LYS A 61 15.36 -7.94 12.89
C LYS A 61 16.62 -7.83 12.01
N SER A 62 16.89 -8.81 11.16
CA SER A 62 18.06 -8.88 10.29
C SER A 62 17.68 -8.96 8.82
N LYS A 63 18.67 -8.75 7.94
CA LYS A 63 18.49 -8.97 6.50
C LYS A 63 18.13 -10.43 6.23
N GLN A 64 17.26 -10.64 5.26
CA GLN A 64 16.86 -11.96 4.78
C GLN A 64 17.25 -12.12 3.32
N LYS A 65 17.65 -13.34 2.95
CA LYS A 65 17.76 -13.73 1.54
C LYS A 65 16.40 -14.25 1.10
N ILE A 66 15.83 -13.64 0.07
CA ILE A 66 14.58 -14.06 -0.54
C ILE A 66 14.82 -14.54 -1.97
N ARG A 67 13.98 -15.45 -2.42
CA ARG A 67 13.82 -15.80 -3.84
C ARG A 67 12.53 -15.16 -4.34
N VAL A 68 12.65 -14.23 -5.28
CA VAL A 68 11.54 -13.65 -6.00
C VAL A 68 11.24 -14.55 -7.19
N ASN A 69 10.03 -15.09 -7.25
CA ASN A 69 9.58 -15.96 -8.33
C ASN A 69 8.82 -15.13 -9.35
N TYR A 70 9.27 -15.18 -10.59
CA TYR A 70 8.58 -14.63 -11.75
C TYR A 70 8.03 -15.76 -12.62
N PHE A 71 7.20 -15.41 -13.59
CA PHE A 71 6.56 -16.40 -14.46
C PHE A 71 7.57 -17.25 -15.27
N TYR A 72 8.68 -16.66 -15.72
CA TYR A 72 9.69 -17.37 -16.53
C TYR A 72 10.97 -17.76 -15.78
N ALA A 73 11.24 -17.18 -14.61
CA ALA A 73 12.48 -17.40 -13.86
C ALA A 73 12.35 -16.97 -12.40
N SER A 74 13.40 -17.17 -11.60
CA SER A 74 13.50 -16.64 -10.23
C SER A 74 14.79 -15.85 -10.04
N GLU A 75 14.76 -14.85 -9.17
CA GLU A 75 15.92 -14.06 -8.76
C GLU A 75 16.11 -14.17 -7.24
N GLU A 76 17.35 -14.22 -6.77
CA GLU A 76 17.66 -14.18 -5.35
C GLU A 76 18.23 -12.82 -4.95
N ARG A 77 17.72 -12.24 -3.86
CA ARG A 77 18.18 -10.94 -3.36
C ARG A 77 18.08 -10.80 -1.85
N CYS A 78 18.84 -9.87 -1.30
CA CYS A 78 18.81 -9.54 0.13
C CYS A 78 17.83 -8.39 0.40
N VAL A 79 16.97 -8.56 1.39
CA VAL A 79 16.02 -7.54 1.84
C VAL A 79 16.27 -7.17 3.31
N SER A 80 16.15 -5.89 3.62
CA SER A 80 16.25 -5.39 5.00
C SER A 80 14.98 -5.71 5.80
N PRO A 81 15.01 -5.60 7.13
CA PRO A 81 13.79 -5.60 7.95
C PRO A 81 12.79 -4.55 7.46
N GLY A 82 11.51 -4.90 7.44
CA GLY A 82 10.41 -4.06 6.95
C GLY A 82 9.89 -4.47 5.58
N GLU A 83 9.07 -3.59 4.99
CA GLU A 83 8.45 -3.81 3.70
C GLU A 83 9.43 -3.58 2.55
N THR A 84 9.36 -4.45 1.56
CA THR A 84 10.09 -4.33 0.31
C THR A 84 9.13 -4.47 -0.85
N HIS A 85 9.06 -3.45 -1.69
CA HIS A 85 8.28 -3.50 -2.92
C HIS A 85 8.96 -4.38 -3.98
N LEU A 86 8.13 -5.16 -4.67
CA LEU A 86 8.46 -6.01 -5.78
C LEU A 86 7.59 -5.58 -6.96
N SER A 87 8.18 -5.56 -8.14
CA SER A 87 7.47 -5.37 -9.40
C SER A 87 7.80 -6.50 -10.36
N ALA A 88 6.93 -6.71 -11.34
CA ALA A 88 7.22 -7.52 -12.51
C ALA A 88 8.52 -7.07 -13.17
N ASN A 89 9.19 -8.00 -13.85
CA ASN A 89 10.42 -7.74 -14.55
C ASN A 89 10.18 -7.98 -16.05
N PRO A 90 10.46 -7.00 -16.94
CA PRO A 90 10.20 -7.17 -18.38
C PRO A 90 10.95 -8.34 -19.01
N ASN A 91 12.05 -8.80 -18.39
CA ASN A 91 12.85 -9.93 -18.88
C ASN A 91 12.44 -11.27 -18.26
N LEU A 92 11.83 -11.28 -17.06
CA LEU A 92 11.50 -12.50 -16.31
C LEU A 92 9.99 -12.76 -16.20
N GLY A 93 9.17 -11.79 -16.57
CA GLY A 93 7.71 -11.85 -16.56
C GLY A 93 7.06 -11.23 -15.31
N ALA A 94 5.77 -11.52 -15.13
CA ALA A 94 4.99 -11.12 -13.98
C ALA A 94 5.52 -11.77 -12.68
N LEU A 95 5.29 -11.12 -11.54
CA LEU A 95 5.57 -11.71 -10.23
C LEU A 95 4.60 -12.86 -9.96
N VAL A 96 5.10 -13.93 -9.37
CA VAL A 96 4.29 -15.07 -8.92
C VAL A 96 4.34 -15.20 -7.41
N GLY A 97 5.47 -14.82 -6.79
CA GLY A 97 5.60 -14.82 -5.34
C GLY A 97 6.99 -14.44 -4.87
N ALA A 98 7.20 -14.46 -3.56
CA ALA A 98 8.53 -14.36 -2.98
C ALA A 98 8.64 -15.14 -1.68
N ASP A 99 9.72 -15.92 -1.55
CA ASP A 99 9.93 -16.84 -0.44
C ASP A 99 11.24 -16.55 0.27
N LYS A 100 11.27 -16.71 1.60
CA LYS A 100 12.50 -16.69 2.38
C LYS A 100 13.31 -17.96 2.09
N ILE A 101 14.54 -17.80 1.63
CA ILE A 101 15.46 -18.91 1.37
C ILE A 101 16.65 -18.95 2.31
N GLY A 102 16.88 -17.90 3.11
CA GLY A 102 17.95 -17.90 4.08
C GLY A 102 18.24 -16.54 4.70
N LYS A 103 19.43 -16.44 5.29
CA LYS A 103 19.98 -15.18 5.78
C LYS A 103 20.88 -14.55 4.73
N CYS A 104 20.96 -13.23 4.78
CA CYS A 104 22.11 -12.48 4.33
C CYS A 104 22.92 -12.08 5.58
#